data_AF-A0A2V7HXN0-F1
#
_entry.id   AF-A0A2V7HXN0-F1
#
_cell.length_a   1.000
_cell.length_b   1.000
_cell.length_c   1.000
_cell.angle_alpha   90.00
_cell.angle_beta   90.00
_cell.angle_gamma   90.00
#
_symmetry.space_group_name_H-M   'P 1'
#
loop_
_entity.id
_entity.type
_entity.pdbx_description
1 polymer ?
#
loop_
_entity_poly.entity_id
_entity_poly.type
_entity_poly.pdbx_seq_one_letter_code
_entity_poly.pdbx_strand_id
1 'polypeptide(L)' 'MSAGEAPIKQAVKWIDDQLHDNPKPDRVKLIDEASRRFDLSPADEDFLFRHLAERTKAK' A
#
# COMPACT_ATOMS: atom_id res chain seq x y z
N MET A 1 -16.20 6.38 -20.23
CA MET A 1 -15.66 6.86 -18.94
C MET A 1 -14.40 6.07 -18.67
N SER A 2 -13.26 6.59 -19.09
CA SER A 2 -11.98 5.91 -18.91
C SER A 2 -11.66 5.89 -17.42
N ALA A 3 -11.50 4.69 -16.87
CA ALA A 3 -11.31 4.41 -15.46
C ALA A 3 -10.31 5.40 -14.83
N GLY A 4 -10.84 6.31 -14.00
CA GLY A 4 -9.99 7.06 -13.07
C GLY A 4 -9.14 6.05 -12.31
N GLU A 5 -7.83 6.28 -12.27
CA GLU A 5 -6.89 5.37 -11.63
C GLU A 5 -7.41 4.89 -10.27
N ALA A 6 -7.49 3.57 -10.10
CA ALA A 6 -7.98 3.00 -8.85
C ALA A 6 -7.08 3.50 -7.71
N PRO A 7 -7.66 4.05 -6.61
CA PRO A 7 -6.90 4.65 -5.50
C PRO A 7 -5.88 3.67 -4.90
N ILE A 8 -6.18 2.38 -4.97
CA ILE A 8 -5.27 1.29 -4.61
C ILE A 8 -3.92 1.33 -5.35
N LYS A 9 -3.88 1.70 -6.63
CA LYS A 9 -2.63 1.79 -7.41
C LYS A 9 -1.78 2.96 -6.93
N GLN A 10 -2.41 4.07 -6.58
CA GLN A 10 -1.72 5.25 -6.05
C GLN A 10 -1.17 4.95 -4.65
N ALA A 11 -1.94 4.25 -3.82
CA ALA A 11 -1.50 3.76 -2.52
C ALA A 11 -0.29 2.83 -2.61
N VAL A 12 -0.32 1.82 -3.50
CA VAL A 12 0.82 0.91 -3.72
C VAL A 12 2.07 1.69 -4.11
N LYS A 13 1.96 2.62 -5.08
CA LYS A 13 3.09 3.43 -5.52
C LYS A 13 3.66 4.27 -4.38
N TRP A 14 2.81 4.88 -3.57
CA TRP A 14 3.24 5.67 -2.41
C TRP A 14 3.95 4.80 -1.37
N ILE A 15 3.42 3.61 -1.06
CA ILE A 15 4.06 2.69 -0.12
C ILE A 15 5.43 2.21 -0.63
N ASP A 16 5.57 1.95 -1.93
CA ASP A 16 6.84 1.53 -2.55
C ASP A 16 7.91 2.64 -2.44
N ASP A 17 7.50 3.90 -2.64
CA ASP A 17 8.36 5.08 -2.44
C ASP A 17 8.83 5.21 -0.98
N GLN A 18 7.92 5.01 -0.02
CA GLN A 18 8.26 5.01 1.41
C GLN A 18 9.16 3.83 1.81
N LEU A 19 9.00 2.67 1.17
CA LEU A 19 9.88 1.50 1.35
C LEU A 19 11.26 1.70 0.73
N HIS A 20 11.36 2.56 -0.30
CA HIS A 20 12.62 2.89 -0.94
C HIS A 20 13.45 3.87 -0.09
N ASP A 21 12.79 4.91 0.45
CA ASP A 21 13.45 5.93 1.27
C ASP A 21 13.83 5.41 2.66
N ASN A 22 13.03 4.49 3.22
CA ASN A 22 13.28 3.88 4.52
C ASN A 22 13.61 2.38 4.40
N PRO A 23 14.79 1.90 4.83
CA PRO A 23 15.15 0.47 4.76
C PRO A 23 14.45 -0.41 5.82
N LYS A 24 13.74 0.17 6.79
CA LYS A 24 12.95 -0.54 7.81
C LYS A 24 11.62 0.17 8.13
N PRO A 25 10.73 0.42 7.16
CA PRO A 25 9.48 1.07 7.48
C PRO A 25 8.51 0.05 8.09
N ASP A 26 7.69 0.56 8.98
CA ASP A 26 6.60 -0.19 9.58
C ASP A 26 5.46 -0.30 8.56
N ARG A 27 5.40 -1.40 7.81
CA ARG A 27 4.46 -1.58 6.68
C ARG A 27 3.02 -1.42 7.12
N VAL A 28 2.69 -1.85 8.33
CA VAL A 28 1.37 -1.68 8.93
C VAL A 28 1.00 -0.20 8.99
N LYS A 29 1.93 0.66 9.41
CA LYS A 29 1.72 2.11 9.43
C LYS A 29 1.58 2.69 8.03
N LEU A 30 2.41 2.24 7.08
CA LEU A 30 2.31 2.71 5.69
C LEU A 30 0.96 2.35 5.05
N ILE A 31 0.44 1.15 5.31
CA ILE A 31 -0.87 0.74 4.81
C ILE A 31 -1.98 1.59 5.43
N ASP A 32 -1.96 1.78 6.75
CA ASP A 32 -2.93 2.60 7.46
C ASP A 32 -2.91 4.06 6.99
N GLU A 33 -1.72 4.61 6.74
CA GLU A 33 -1.55 5.99 6.27
C GLU A 33 -1.99 6.13 4.80
N ALA A 34 -1.67 5.14 3.96
CA ALA A 34 -2.18 5.07 2.59
C ALA A 34 -3.70 4.91 2.56
N SER A 35 -4.28 4.12 3.47
CA SER A 35 -5.72 3.91 3.56
C SER A 35 -6.47 5.20 3.82
N ARG A 36 -6.02 5.97 4.82
CA ARG A 36 -6.59 7.28 5.13
C ARG A 36 -6.34 8.31 4.02
N ARG A 37 -5.18 8.25 3.37
CA ARG A 37 -4.78 9.25 2.36
C ARG A 37 -5.51 9.07 1.03
N PHE A 38 -5.75 7.83 0.63
CA PHE A 38 -6.36 7.47 -0.66
C PHE A 38 -7.83 7.03 -0.53
N ASP A 39 -8.40 7.15 0.67
CA ASP A 39 -9.78 6.74 0.99
C ASP A 39 -10.03 5.28 0.58
N LEU A 40 -9.11 4.39 1.01
CA LEU A 40 -9.17 2.98 0.65
C LEU A 40 -10.31 2.28 1.38
N SER A 41 -10.95 1.35 0.70
CA SER A 41 -11.92 0.47 1.35
C SER A 41 -11.20 -0.55 2.24
N PRO A 42 -11.86 -1.12 3.26
CA PRO A 42 -11.29 -2.21 4.06
C PRO A 42 -10.80 -3.40 3.21
N ALA A 43 -11.42 -3.64 2.05
CA ALA A 43 -11.00 -4.65 1.09
C ALA A 43 -9.66 -4.31 0.40
N ASP A 44 -9.45 -3.03 0.06
CA ASP A 44 -8.20 -2.54 -0.51
C ASP A 44 -7.07 -2.60 0.51
N GLU A 45 -7.38 -2.29 1.77
CA GLU A 45 -6.44 -2.37 2.88
C GLU A 45 -5.97 -3.82 3.14
N ASP A 46 -6.90 -4.79 3.19
CA ASP A 46 -6.59 -6.22 3.30
C ASP A 46 -5.75 -6.71 2.11
N PHE A 47 -6.04 -6.24 0.89
CA PHE A 47 -5.20 -6.51 -0.28
C PHE A 47 -3.77 -6.01 -0.08
N LEU A 48 -3.58 -4.77 0.40
CA LEU A 48 -2.25 -4.22 0.68
C LEU A 48 -1.51 -5.02 1.76
N PHE A 49 -2.19 -5.39 2.83
CA PHE A 49 -1.62 -6.22 3.90
C PHE A 49 -1.08 -7.55 3.36
N ARG A 50 -1.87 -8.26 2.54
CA ARG A 50 -1.45 -9.53 1.92
C ARG A 50 -0.31 -9.31 0.93
N HIS A 51 -0.46 -8.35 0.02
CA HIS A 51 0.52 -8.05 -1.01
C HIS A 51 1.90 -7.70 -0.42
N LEU A 52 1.93 -6.91 0.65
CA LEU A 52 3.15 -6.51 1.32
C LEU A 52 3.71 -7.61 2.24
N ALA A 53 2.87 -8.41 2.88
CA ALA A 53 3.32 -9.55 3.69
C ALA A 53 3.99 -10.65 2.82
N GLU A 54 3.46 -10.93 1.64
CA GLU A 54 4.03 -11.89 0.69
C GLU A 54 5.41 -11.46 0.18
N ARG A 55 5.60 -10.16 -0.09
CA ARG A 55 6.88 -9.58 -0.54
C ARG A 55 8.03 -9.77 0.46
N THR A 56 7.74 -9.93 1.76
CA THR A 56 8.75 -10.22 2.81
C THR A 56 9.19 -11.67 2.88
N LYS A 57 8.31 -12.60 2.50
CA LYS A 57 8.57 -14.04 2.63
C LYS A 57 9.47 -14.60 1.53
N ALA A 58 9.74 -13.83 0.48
CA ALA A 58 10.59 -14.24 -0.63
C ALA A 58 12.11 -14.09 -0.36
N LYS A 59 12.55 -14.21 0.90
CA LYS A 59 13.99 -14.15 1.25
C LYS A 59 14.50 -15.48 1.76
#